data_AF-A0A369R4X2-F1
#
_entry.id   AF-A0A369R4X2-F1
#
_cell.length_a   1.000
_cell.length_b   1.000
_cell.length_c   1.000
_cell.angle_alpha   90.00
_cell.angle_beta   90.00
_cell.angle_gamma   90.00
#
_symmetry.space_group_name_H-M   'P 1'
#
loop_
_entity.id
_entity.type
_entity.pdbx_description
1 polymer ?
#
loop_
_entity_poly.entity_id
_entity_poly.type
_entity_poly.pdbx_seq_one_letter_code
_entity_poly.pdbx_strand_id
1 'polypeptide(L)'
;MDTTIIAVVAVASIVTAGLTTAIGCIGPALGEGRAVSSALTSLAQQPDAAATITRTLFIGLAMVESVAIYCFVISMILIFANPFWNQVIVQAGGK
;
A
#
# COMPACT_ATOMS: atom_id res chain seq x y z
N MET A 1 35.21 6.52 -0.76
CA MET A 1 33.78 6.77 -0.50
C MET A 1 33.05 6.54 -1.81
N ASP A 2 32.50 5.34 -2.01
CA ASP A 2 31.81 5.01 -3.26
C ASP A 2 30.37 5.55 -3.21
N THR A 3 30.24 6.89 -3.31
CA THR A 3 28.97 7.62 -3.28
C THR A 3 28.01 7.16 -4.37
N THR A 4 28.54 6.59 -5.45
CA THR A 4 27.83 5.97 -6.55
C THR A 4 26.95 4.81 -6.10
N ILE A 5 27.45 3.91 -5.24
CA ILE A 5 26.67 2.76 -4.74
C ILE A 5 25.51 3.23 -3.86
N ILE A 6 25.79 4.19 -2.96
CA ILE A 6 24.79 4.82 -2.09
C ILE A 6 23.68 5.47 -2.94
N ALA A 7 24.06 6.22 -3.98
CA ALA A 7 23.12 6.90 -4.86
C ALA A 7 22.24 5.90 -5.64
N VAL A 8 22.81 4.83 -6.17
CA VAL A 8 22.06 3.80 -6.91
C VAL A 8 21.04 3.11 -6.00
N VAL A 9 21.44 2.71 -4.78
CA VAL A 9 20.54 2.07 -3.82
C VAL A 9 19.42 3.02 -3.40
N ALA A 10 19.73 4.29 -3.16
CA ALA A 10 18.72 5.30 -2.82
C ALA A 10 17.71 5.49 -3.96
N VAL A 11 18.18 5.70 -5.19
CA VAL A 11 17.31 5.91 -6.36
C VAL A 11 16.45 4.69 -6.63
N ALA A 12 17.03 3.48 -6.63
CA ALA A 12 16.28 2.24 -6.84
C ALA A 12 15.19 2.07 -5.77
N SER A 13 15.51 2.32 -4.50
CA SER A 13 14.56 2.18 -3.40
C SER A 13 13.40 3.17 -3.50
N ILE A 14 13.68 4.43 -3.86
CA ILE A 14 12.65 5.48 -4.03
C ILE A 14 11.72 5.13 -5.21
N VAL A 15 12.29 4.75 -6.36
CA VAL A 15 11.51 4.41 -7.56
C VAL A 15 10.65 3.18 -7.31
N THR A 16 11.22 2.12 -6.73
CA THR A 16 10.46 0.90 -6.40
C THR A 16 9.37 1.18 -5.37
N ALA A 17 9.65 1.94 -4.31
CA ALA A 17 8.64 2.32 -3.31
C ALA A 17 7.46 3.08 -3.94
N GLY A 18 7.74 4.08 -4.79
CA GLY A 18 6.70 4.82 -5.50
C GLY A 18 5.86 3.92 -6.40
N LEU A 19 6.49 3.02 -7.15
CA LEU A 19 5.81 2.11 -8.07
C LEU A 19 4.97 1.06 -7.32
N THR A 20 5.50 0.48 -6.24
CA THR A 20 4.78 -0.50 -5.41
C THR A 20 3.50 0.09 -4.83
N THR A 21 3.54 1.31 -4.32
CA THR A 21 2.33 1.98 -3.82
C THR A 21 1.38 2.34 -4.96
N ALA A 22 1.88 2.90 -6.06
CA ALA A 22 1.05 3.30 -7.19
C ALA A 22 0.25 2.12 -7.79
N ILE A 23 0.89 0.97 -7.97
CA ILE A 23 0.22 -0.24 -8.48
C ILE A 23 -0.65 -0.88 -7.40
N GLY A 24 -0.16 -0.92 -6.16
CA GLY A 24 -0.84 -1.54 -5.03
C GLY A 24 -2.20 -0.94 -4.71
N CYS A 25 -2.39 0.36 -4.95
CA CYS A 25 -3.66 1.04 -4.68
C CYS A 25 -4.72 0.85 -5.78
N ILE A 26 -4.36 0.41 -6.99
CA ILE A 26 -5.31 0.31 -8.12
C ILE A 26 -6.37 -0.76 -7.85
N GLY A 27 -5.95 -1.94 -7.36
CA GLY A 27 -6.85 -3.06 -7.07
C GLY A 27 -7.91 -2.69 -6.02
N PRO A 28 -7.49 -2.23 -4.82
CA PRO A 28 -8.40 -1.76 -3.79
C PRO A 28 -9.33 -0.64 -4.28
N ALA A 29 -8.82 0.40 -4.93
CA ALA A 29 -9.66 1.50 -5.44
C ALA A 29 -10.79 1.02 -6.37
N LEU A 30 -10.49 0.08 -7.27
CA LEU A 30 -11.51 -0.50 -8.17
C LEU A 30 -12.48 -1.43 -7.45
N GLY A 31 -11.98 -2.24 -6.50
CA GLY A 31 -12.80 -3.18 -5.72
C GLY A 31 -13.77 -2.44 -4.80
N GLU A 32 -13.27 -1.46 -4.06
CA GLU A 32 -14.05 -0.65 -3.13
C GLU A 32 -15.10 0.19 -3.85
N GLY A 33 -14.75 0.83 -4.98
CA GLY A 33 -15.71 1.59 -5.78
C GLY A 33 -16.90 0.74 -6.25
N ARG A 34 -16.64 -0.52 -6.65
CA ARG A 34 -17.70 -1.47 -7.03
C ARG A 34 -18.54 -1.92 -5.83
N ALA A 35 -17.89 -2.23 -4.71
CA ALA A 35 -18.58 -2.67 -3.49
C ALA A 35 -19.51 -1.57 -2.95
N VAL A 36 -19.04 -0.32 -2.93
CA VAL A 36 -19.84 0.85 -2.50
C VAL A 36 -21.02 1.07 -3.44
N SER A 37 -20.82 1.02 -4.76
CA SER A 37 -21.91 1.16 -5.74
C SER A 37 -23.00 0.09 -5.57
N SER A 38 -22.60 -1.16 -5.38
CA SER A 38 -23.52 -2.26 -5.11
C SER A 38 -24.27 -2.06 -3.80
N ALA A 39 -23.58 -1.64 -2.74
CA ALA A 39 -24.21 -1.39 -1.44
C ALA A 39 -25.23 -0.25 -1.49
N LEU A 40 -24.95 0.83 -2.23
CA LEU A 40 -25.90 1.94 -2.41
C LEU A 40 -27.18 1.48 -3.11
N THR A 41 -27.07 0.60 -4.11
CA THR A 41 -28.23 0.02 -4.80
C THR A 41 -29.04 -0.87 -3.86
N SER A 42 -28.37 -1.72 -3.06
CA SER A 42 -29.03 -2.55 -2.04
C SER A 42 -29.73 -1.71 -0.97
N LEU A 43 -29.11 -0.60 -0.53
CA LEU A 43 -29.70 0.33 0.43
C LEU A 43 -30.97 1.01 -0.12
N ALA A 44 -30.95 1.39 -1.40
CA ALA A 44 -32.11 1.97 -2.06
C ALA A 44 -33.27 0.98 -2.19
N GLN A 45 -32.98 -0.31 -2.39
CA GLN A 45 -33.99 -1.37 -2.50
C GLN A 45 -34.52 -1.85 -1.14
N GLN A 46 -33.68 -1.86 -0.11
CA GLN A 46 -34.00 -2.38 1.22
C GLN A 46 -33.50 -1.42 2.32
N PRO A 47 -34.20 -0.29 2.54
CA PRO A 47 -33.81 0.69 3.57
C PRO A 47 -33.87 0.10 4.98
N ASP A 48 -34.75 -0.86 5.24
CA ASP A 48 -34.89 -1.53 6.55
C ASP A 48 -33.64 -2.34 6.94
N ALA A 49 -32.87 -2.80 5.95
CA ALA A 49 -31.64 -3.58 6.16
C ALA A 49 -30.38 -2.72 6.23
N ALA A 50 -30.51 -1.38 6.29
CA ALA A 50 -29.39 -0.46 6.13
C ALA A 50 -28.24 -0.71 7.12
N ALA A 51 -28.55 -0.93 8.40
CA ALA A 51 -27.53 -1.18 9.42
C ALA A 51 -26.68 -2.42 9.10
N THR A 52 -27.31 -3.50 8.63
CA THR A 52 -26.62 -4.75 8.28
C THR A 52 -25.78 -4.61 7.02
N ILE A 53 -26.31 -3.94 5.99
CA ILE A 53 -25.59 -3.69 4.73
C ILE A 53 -24.34 -2.84 5.00
N THR A 54 -24.49 -1.71 5.68
CA THR A 54 -23.38 -0.80 5.97
C THR A 54 -22.30 -1.46 6.83
N ARG A 55 -22.68 -2.25 7.84
CA ARG A 55 -21.72 -3.01 8.66
C ARG A 55 -20.92 -4.00 7.82
N THR A 56 -21.61 -4.77 6.96
CA THR A 56 -20.96 -5.78 6.11
C THR A 56 -20.06 -5.13 5.06
N LEU A 57 -20.51 -4.02 4.47
CA LEU A 57 -19.72 -3.21 3.55
C LEU A 57 -18.41 -2.77 4.19
N PHE A 58 -18.44 -2.10 5.34
CA PHE A 58 -17.20 -1.59 5.96
C PHE A 58 -16.25 -2.70 6.42
N ILE A 59 -16.76 -3.84 6.89
CA ILE A 59 -15.91 -5.00 7.18
C ILE A 59 -15.24 -5.49 5.88
N GLY A 60 -15.99 -5.60 4.78
CA GLY A 60 -15.46 -5.99 3.48
C GLY A 60 -14.41 -5.02 2.93
N LEU A 61 -14.70 -3.71 2.96
CA LEU A 61 -13.78 -2.66 2.54
C LEU A 61 -12.49 -2.70 3.34
N ALA A 62 -12.57 -2.82 4.68
CA ALA A 62 -11.38 -2.92 5.53
C ALA A 62 -10.49 -4.13 5.18
N MET A 63 -11.08 -5.25 4.79
CA MET A 63 -10.31 -6.43 4.35
C MET A 63 -9.64 -6.19 2.99
N VAL A 64 -10.31 -5.50 2.06
CA VAL A 64 -9.74 -5.16 0.75
C VAL A 64 -8.60 -4.14 0.89
N GLU A 65 -8.78 -3.14 1.74
CA GLU A 65 -7.80 -2.07 1.97
C GLU A 65 -6.49 -2.60 2.57
N SER A 66 -6.52 -3.74 3.27
CA SER A 66 -5.31 -4.36 3.84
C SER A 66 -4.21 -4.62 2.80
N VAL A 67 -4.58 -4.87 1.54
CA VAL A 67 -3.62 -5.09 0.45
C VAL A 67 -2.89 -3.80 0.09
N ALA A 68 -3.60 -2.66 0.02
CA ALA A 68 -2.99 -1.35 -0.18
C ALA A 68 -2.07 -0.99 1.00
N ILE A 69 -2.49 -1.29 2.23
CA ILE A 69 -1.68 -1.04 3.42
C ILE A 69 -0.39 -1.86 3.40
N TYR A 70 -0.39 -3.11 2.93
CA TYR A 70 0.85 -3.87 2.79
C TYR A 70 1.82 -3.24 1.78
N CYS A 71 1.32 -2.80 0.63
CA CYS A 71 2.14 -2.07 -0.35
C CYS A 71 2.69 -0.76 0.23
N PHE A 72 1.86 -0.02 0.98
CA PHE A 72 2.28 1.21 1.66
C PHE A 72 3.36 0.97 2.72
N VAL A 73 3.18 -0.06 3.56
CA VAL A 73 4.14 -0.42 4.62
C VAL A 73 5.50 -0.80 4.01
N ILE A 74 5.52 -1.59 2.94
CA ILE A 74 6.77 -1.96 2.25
C ILE A 74 7.46 -0.71 1.70
N SER A 75 6.73 0.20 1.06
CA SER A 75 7.27 1.47 0.58
C SER A 75 7.83 2.34 1.71
N MET A 76 7.14 2.39 2.86
CA MET A 76 7.62 3.11 4.03
C MET A 76 8.92 2.50 4.58
N ILE A 77 9.03 1.17 4.61
CA ILE A 77 10.26 0.46 5.00
C ILE A 77 11.41 0.80 4.05
N LEU A 78 11.18 0.78 2.73
CA LEU A 78 12.22 1.10 1.75
C LEU A 78 12.73 2.55 1.84
N ILE A 79 11.87 3.48 2.25
CA ILE A 79 12.22 4.91 2.37
C ILE A 79 12.88 5.21 3.72
N PHE A 80 12.32 4.72 4.83
CA PHE A 80 12.73 5.14 6.18
C PHE A 80 13.55 4.11 6.95
N ALA A 81 13.44 2.83 6.62
CA ALA A 81 14.07 1.74 7.37
C ALA A 81 14.72 0.72 6.43
N ASN A 82 15.39 1.22 5.38
CA ASN A 82 15.89 0.39 4.30
C ASN A 82 16.95 -0.60 4.81
N PRO A 83 16.75 -1.91 4.66
CA PRO A 83 17.67 -2.92 5.20
C PRO A 83 19.03 -2.95 4.48
N PHE A 84 19.12 -2.40 3.26
CA PHE A 84 20.34 -2.42 2.47
C PHE A 84 21.38 -1.39 2.95
N TRP A 85 21.01 -0.42 3.79
CA TRP A 85 21.95 0.59 4.30
C TRP A 85 23.14 -0.03 5.03
N ASN A 86 22.91 -1.04 5.88
CA ASN A 86 24.00 -1.70 6.61
C ASN A 86 24.97 -2.42 5.67
N GLN A 87 24.46 -3.06 4.62
CA GLN A 87 25.30 -3.74 3.62
C GLN A 87 26.13 -2.73 2.82
N VAL A 88 25.53 -1.60 2.44
CA VAL A 88 26.22 -0.52 1.73
C VAL A 88 27.32 0.11 2.61
N ILE A 89 27.06 0.32 3.90
CA ILE A 89 28.05 0.90 4.83
C ILE A 89 29.25 -0.04 5.03
N VAL A 90 29.00 -1.35 5.22
CA VAL A 90 30.06 -2.35 5.37
C VAL A 90 30.90 -2.47 4.09
N GLN A 91 30.27 -2.47 2.91
CA GLN A 91 30.99 -2.52 1.62
C GLN A 91 31.73 -1.23 1.29
N ALA A 92 31.23 -0.07 1.75
CA ALA A 92 31.85 1.24 1.51
C ALA A 92 33.09 1.53 2.38
N GLY A 93 33.56 0.55 3.16
CA GLY A 93 34.76 0.67 4.00
C GLY A 93 34.50 1.23 5.40
N GLY A 94 33.25 1.19 5.88
CA GLY A 94 32.96 1.32 7.31
C GLY A 94 33.57 0.14 8.06
N LYS A 95 34.26 0.39 9.17
CA LYS A 95 34.72 -0.66 10.10
C LYS A 95 33.55 -1.54 10.53
#